data_AF-A0A850XVB4-F1
#
_entry.id   AF-A0A850XVB4-F1
#
_cell.length_a   1.000
_cell.length_b   1.000
_cell.length_c   1.000
_cell.angle_alpha   90.00
_cell.angle_beta   90.00
_cell.angle_gamma   90.00
#
_symmetry.space_group_name_H-M   'P 1'
#
loop_
_entity.id
_entity.type
_entity.pdbx_description
1 polymer ?
#
loop_
_entity_poly.entity_id
_entity_poly.type
_entity_poly.pdbx_seq_one_letter_code
_entity_poly.pdbx_strand_id
1 'polypeptide(L)'
;QEVPFSRVWRGSPRPLLGAFSLERFSPATSQLCCTVSVRQLQGHELLLHVQTSVLEAERENITFFGHEDSSFPAQLGPKAFKIPRSIRQRICATFDAPGAKGKDWQMLAQKNSISRNLSFFATQSSPSAVILDLWEARHQHDGDLDSLACALEEIGRTHSKLSDVAEPEEHEFPCSRKGL
;
A
#
# COMPACT_ATOMS: atom_id res chain seq x y z
N GLN A 1 3.01 -7.36 34.45
CA GLN A 1 1.61 -7.45 33.97
C GLN A 1 1.61 -8.33 32.73
N GLU A 2 0.57 -9.14 32.53
CA GLU A 2 0.46 -10.02 31.37
C GLU A 2 -0.88 -9.79 30.67
N VAL A 3 -0.86 -9.83 29.33
CA VAL A 3 -2.06 -9.74 28.51
C VAL A 3 -2.25 -11.09 27.82
N PRO A 4 -3.42 -11.74 27.95
CA PRO A 4 -3.67 -13.01 27.28
C PRO A 4 -3.52 -12.90 25.76
N PHE A 5 -2.89 -13.90 25.15
CA PHE A 5 -2.71 -13.97 23.69
C PHE A 5 -4.02 -13.75 22.92
N SER A 6 -5.12 -14.34 23.39
CA SER A 6 -6.43 -14.20 22.75
C SER A 6 -6.93 -12.76 22.67
N ARG A 7 -6.55 -11.89 23.61
CA ARG A 7 -6.93 -10.46 23.62
C ARG A 7 -6.10 -9.65 22.64
N VAL A 8 -4.86 -10.04 22.38
CA VAL A 8 -3.98 -9.41 21.39
C VAL A 8 -4.33 -9.90 19.99
N TRP A 9 -4.55 -11.22 19.83
CA TRP A 9 -4.72 -11.86 18.53
C TRP A 9 -6.07 -11.61 17.87
N ARG A 10 -7.17 -11.58 18.65
CA ARG A 10 -8.53 -11.46 18.09
C ARG A 10 -8.80 -10.11 17.42
N GLY A 11 -7.94 -9.10 17.62
CA GLY A 11 -8.24 -7.72 17.28
C GLY A 11 -9.34 -7.17 18.20
N SER A 12 -9.18 -5.94 18.66
CA SER A 12 -10.18 -5.25 19.46
C SER A 12 -10.35 -3.84 18.91
N PRO A 13 -11.59 -3.34 18.72
CA PRO A 13 -11.81 -1.94 18.35
C PRO A 13 -11.38 -0.98 19.46
N ARG A 14 -11.20 -1.48 20.69
CA ARG A 14 -10.69 -0.69 21.82
C ARG A 14 -9.20 -0.98 22.04
N PRO A 15 -8.39 0.06 22.32
CA PRO A 15 -6.97 -0.12 22.63
C PRO A 15 -6.80 -0.98 23.89
N LEU A 16 -5.77 -1.83 23.90
CA LEU A 16 -5.37 -2.56 25.09
C LEU A 16 -4.62 -1.62 26.02
N LEU A 17 -5.25 -1.25 27.13
CA LEU A 17 -4.68 -0.35 28.13
C LEU A 17 -3.99 -1.16 29.23
N GLY A 18 -2.80 -0.71 29.62
CA GLY A 18 -2.08 -1.15 30.81
C GLY A 18 -1.63 0.06 31.62
N ALA A 19 -1.74 0.00 32.94
CA ALA A 19 -1.36 1.10 33.82
C ALA A 19 -0.41 0.60 34.90
N PHE A 20 0.61 1.40 35.22
CA PHE A 20 1.52 1.15 36.33
C PHE A 20 1.29 2.22 37.38
N SER A 21 1.12 1.81 38.63
CA SER A 21 1.08 2.73 39.77
C SER A 21 2.45 2.74 40.43
N LEU A 22 2.97 3.94 40.66
CA LEU A 22 4.29 4.16 41.24
C LEU A 22 4.15 5.13 42.42
N GLU A 23 4.96 4.94 43.44
CA GLU A 23 5.03 5.82 44.61
C GLU A 23 6.40 6.48 44.69
N ARG A 24 6.44 7.73 45.17
CA ARG A 24 7.70 8.44 45.38
C ARG A 24 8.38 7.87 46.63
N PHE A 25 9.69 7.64 46.55
CA PHE A 25 10.48 7.23 47.71
C PHE A 25 10.51 8.31 48.80
N SER A 26 10.53 9.58 48.40
CA SER A 26 10.45 10.73 49.32
C SER A 26 9.86 11.97 48.62
N PRO A 27 9.38 12.99 49.36
CA PRO A 27 8.95 14.25 48.78
C PRO A 27 10.04 14.98 47.98
N ALA A 28 11.32 14.72 48.26
CA ALA A 28 12.45 15.28 47.53
C ALA A 28 12.65 14.66 46.13
N THR A 29 12.00 13.52 45.83
CA THR A 29 12.11 12.85 44.53
C THR A 29 11.33 13.63 43.47
N SER A 30 12.06 14.32 42.58
CA SER A 30 11.50 15.20 41.54
C SER A 30 11.61 14.66 40.12
N GLN A 31 12.19 13.48 39.92
CA GLN A 31 12.34 12.84 38.61
C GLN A 31 11.97 11.35 38.66
N LEU A 32 11.32 10.88 37.60
CA LEU A 32 11.09 9.47 37.31
C LEU A 32 11.94 9.09 36.10
N CYS A 33 12.83 8.11 36.28
CA CYS A 33 13.57 7.48 35.20
C CYS A 33 13.36 5.96 35.29
N CYS A 34 12.77 5.36 34.28
CA CYS A 34 12.56 3.91 34.22
C CYS A 34 12.54 3.39 32.79
N THR A 35 12.77 2.09 32.63
CA THR A 35 12.61 1.41 31.35
C THR A 35 11.41 0.47 31.43
N VAL A 36 10.44 0.64 30.54
CA VAL A 36 9.31 -0.26 30.38
C VAL A 36 9.65 -1.26 29.28
N SER A 37 9.72 -2.55 29.62
CA SER A 37 9.84 -3.64 28.65
C SER A 37 8.46 -4.16 28.27
N VAL A 38 8.18 -4.21 26.97
CA VAL A 38 7.00 -4.86 26.39
C VAL A 38 7.49 -6.01 25.53
N ARG A 39 7.14 -7.23 25.91
CA ARG A 39 7.63 -8.44 25.23
C ARG A 39 6.53 -9.47 25.02
N GLN A 40 6.66 -10.21 23.93
CA GLN A 40 5.98 -11.47 23.75
C GLN A 40 6.85 -12.60 24.31
N LEU A 41 6.26 -13.54 25.06
CA LEU A 41 7.00 -14.73 25.53
C LEU A 41 7.61 -15.46 24.33
N GLN A 42 8.92 -15.69 24.38
CA GLN A 42 9.72 -16.28 23.28
C GLN A 42 9.64 -15.51 21.95
N GLY A 43 9.34 -14.21 22.00
CA GLY A 43 9.22 -13.37 20.81
C GLY A 43 9.98 -12.06 20.93
N HIS A 44 9.50 -11.05 20.20
CA HIS A 44 10.11 -9.72 20.18
C HIS A 44 9.91 -8.99 21.51
N GLU A 45 10.88 -8.11 21.82
CA GLU A 45 10.88 -7.21 22.96
C GLU A 45 11.12 -5.78 22.48
N LEU A 46 10.37 -4.84 23.06
CA LEU A 46 10.53 -3.41 22.89
C LEU A 46 10.81 -2.78 24.24
N LEU A 47 11.84 -1.93 24.30
CA LEU A 47 12.19 -1.16 25.49
C LEU A 47 11.80 0.30 25.29
N LEU A 48 10.99 0.83 26.20
CA LEU A 48 10.61 2.22 26.24
C LEU A 48 11.31 2.89 27.44
N HIS A 49 12.22 3.81 27.16
CA HIS A 49 12.84 4.63 28.20
C HIS A 49 11.94 5.81 28.53
N VAL A 50 11.57 5.93 29.80
CA VAL A 50 10.75 7.01 30.33
C VAL A 50 11.61 7.84 31.27
N GLN A 51 11.79 9.12 30.95
CA GLN A 51 12.43 10.09 31.82
C GLN A 51 11.55 11.33 31.87
N THR A 52 11.04 11.66 33.05
CA THR A 52 10.11 12.78 33.26
C THR A 52 10.29 13.41 34.62
N SER A 53 10.01 14.71 34.74
CA SER A 53 9.95 15.41 36.02
C SER A 53 8.62 15.13 36.72
N VAL A 54 8.66 14.83 38.01
CA VAL A 54 7.47 14.61 38.83
C VAL A 54 7.01 15.96 39.39
N LEU A 55 6.34 16.76 38.56
CA LEU A 55 5.74 18.04 38.99
C LEU A 55 4.48 17.76 39.83
N GLU A 56 4.27 18.53 40.91
CA GLU A 56 2.98 18.61 41.60
C GLU A 56 2.04 19.53 40.81
N ALA A 57 1.70 19.14 39.58
CA ALA A 57 0.66 19.82 38.83
C ALA A 57 -0.69 19.15 39.15
N GLU A 58 -1.70 19.98 39.45
CA GLU A 58 -3.10 19.56 39.60
C GLU A 58 -3.47 18.57 38.50
N ARG A 59 -4.30 17.56 38.81
CA ARG A 59 -4.76 16.51 37.88
C ARG A 59 -5.19 17.12 36.54
N GLU A 60 -4.27 17.25 35.60
CA GLU A 60 -4.61 17.45 34.21
C GLU A 60 -5.20 16.12 33.75
N ASN A 61 -6.49 16.13 33.45
CA ASN A 61 -7.15 14.99 32.84
C ASN A 61 -6.46 14.76 31.50
N ILE A 62 -5.49 13.84 31.48
CA ILE A 62 -4.89 13.34 30.25
C ILE A 62 -6.04 12.64 29.52
N THR A 63 -6.68 13.34 28.60
CA THR A 63 -7.58 12.73 27.62
C THR A 63 -6.71 11.78 26.83
N PHE A 64 -6.79 10.48 27.17
CA PHE A 64 -6.36 9.43 26.27
C PHE A 64 -7.02 9.76 24.94
N PHE A 65 -6.21 10.04 23.91
CA PHE A 65 -6.70 10.20 22.55
C PHE A 65 -7.36 8.87 22.19
N GLY A 66 -8.66 8.77 22.49
CA GLY A 66 -9.53 7.80 21.88
C GLY A 66 -9.30 8.00 20.40
N HIS A 67 -8.79 6.95 19.76
CA HIS A 67 -8.60 6.84 18.33
C HIS A 67 -9.62 7.74 17.65
N GLU A 68 -9.14 8.79 16.99
CA GLU A 68 -9.97 9.69 16.20
C GLU A 68 -10.91 8.77 15.42
N ASP A 69 -12.19 8.78 15.78
CA ASP A 69 -13.20 8.11 14.99
C ASP A 69 -12.93 8.64 13.59
N SER A 70 -12.56 7.75 12.67
CA SER A 70 -12.31 8.12 11.30
C SER A 70 -13.66 8.52 10.70
N SER A 71 -14.12 9.71 11.07
CA SER A 71 -15.19 10.44 10.46
C SER A 71 -14.63 10.92 9.15
N PHE A 72 -14.38 9.97 8.25
CA PHE A 72 -14.24 10.26 6.84
C PHE A 72 -15.56 10.91 6.44
N PRO A 73 -15.58 12.21 6.10
CA PRO A 73 -16.80 12.78 5.57
C PRO A 73 -17.12 11.98 4.31
N ALA A 74 -18.31 11.38 4.26
CA ALA A 74 -18.76 10.64 3.09
C ALA A 74 -18.71 11.60 1.89
N GLN A 75 -17.71 11.43 1.02
CA GLN A 75 -17.59 12.24 -0.17
C GLN A 75 -18.65 11.77 -1.16
N LEU A 76 -19.53 12.69 -1.58
CA LEU A 76 -20.60 12.43 -2.55
C LEU A 76 -20.29 13.16 -3.86
N GLY A 77 -20.63 12.52 -4.98
CA GLY A 77 -20.53 13.12 -6.32
C GLY A 77 -19.14 13.03 -6.95
N PRO A 78 -18.84 13.82 -7.99
CA PRO A 78 -17.62 13.70 -8.80
C PRO A 78 -16.31 13.99 -8.05
N LYS A 79 -16.37 14.45 -6.80
CA LYS A 79 -15.22 14.57 -5.89
C LYS A 79 -14.88 13.27 -5.15
N ALA A 80 -15.81 12.30 -5.13
CA ALA A 80 -15.61 11.00 -4.50
C ALA A 80 -14.67 10.08 -5.30
N PHE A 81 -14.46 10.37 -6.58
CA PHE A 81 -13.61 9.61 -7.48
C PHE A 81 -12.50 10.50 -8.00
N LYS A 82 -11.29 9.95 -8.06
CA LYS A 82 -10.10 10.68 -8.45
C LYS A 82 -9.85 10.60 -9.94
N ILE A 83 -10.17 9.46 -10.54
CA ILE A 83 -10.01 9.22 -11.96
C ILE A 83 -11.22 9.79 -12.68
N PRO A 84 -11.07 10.85 -13.50
CA PRO A 84 -12.16 11.37 -14.30
C PRO A 84 -12.76 10.27 -15.17
N ARG A 85 -14.10 10.26 -15.28
CA ARG A 85 -14.84 9.23 -16.03
C ARG A 85 -14.32 9.01 -17.45
N SER A 86 -13.94 10.08 -18.14
CA SER A 86 -13.39 10.03 -19.50
C SER A 86 -12.04 9.28 -19.56
N ILE A 87 -11.15 9.52 -18.59
CA ILE A 87 -9.85 8.84 -18.49
C ILE A 87 -10.08 7.37 -18.16
N ARG A 88 -10.93 7.07 -17.17
CA ARG A 88 -11.31 5.71 -16.79
C ARG A 88 -11.82 4.91 -17.99
N GLN A 89 -12.75 5.47 -18.77
CA GLN A 89 -13.28 4.81 -19.97
C GLN A 89 -12.20 4.51 -21.01
N ARG A 90 -11.24 5.43 -21.23
CA ARG A 90 -10.14 5.21 -22.18
C ARG A 90 -9.20 4.09 -21.71
N ILE A 91 -8.86 4.09 -20.42
CA ILE A 91 -8.05 3.02 -19.82
C ILE A 91 -8.78 1.68 -20.02
N CYS A 92 -10.06 1.60 -19.66
CA CYS A 92 -10.81 0.34 -19.82
C CYS A 92 -10.88 -0.15 -21.27
N ALA A 93 -11.18 0.75 -22.21
CA ALA A 93 -11.20 0.42 -23.63
C ALA A 93 -9.85 -0.12 -24.13
N THR A 94 -8.73 0.34 -23.55
CA THR A 94 -7.39 -0.08 -23.94
C THR A 94 -7.03 -1.45 -23.37
N PHE A 95 -7.28 -1.65 -22.08
CA PHE A 95 -6.76 -2.81 -21.33
C PHE A 95 -7.71 -4.02 -21.32
N ASP A 96 -9.00 -3.82 -21.64
CA ASP A 96 -9.96 -4.93 -21.81
C ASP A 96 -10.07 -5.42 -23.26
N ALA A 97 -9.34 -4.79 -24.20
CA ALA A 97 -9.43 -5.14 -25.61
C ALA A 97 -8.92 -6.57 -25.88
N PRO A 98 -9.68 -7.40 -26.62
CA PRO A 98 -9.22 -8.72 -27.00
C PRO A 98 -8.00 -8.61 -27.94
N GLY A 99 -6.91 -9.28 -27.59
CA GLY A 99 -5.67 -9.26 -28.38
C GLY A 99 -4.59 -8.29 -27.92
N ALA A 100 -4.73 -7.69 -26.73
CA ALA A 100 -3.71 -6.86 -26.08
C ALA A 100 -2.50 -7.69 -25.58
N LYS A 101 -1.79 -8.38 -26.50
CA LYS A 101 -0.61 -9.22 -26.23
C LYS A 101 0.44 -8.46 -25.40
N GLY A 102 0.41 -8.63 -24.08
CA GLY A 102 1.32 -7.97 -23.14
C GLY A 102 1.00 -6.51 -22.82
N LYS A 103 -0.17 -5.98 -23.18
CA LYS A 103 -0.67 -4.64 -22.76
C LYS A 103 -2.12 -4.72 -22.28
N ASP A 104 -2.46 -5.81 -21.62
CA ASP A 104 -3.80 -6.08 -21.12
C ASP A 104 -3.95 -5.69 -19.65
N TRP A 105 -5.16 -5.86 -19.14
CA TRP A 105 -5.50 -5.62 -17.74
C TRP A 105 -4.59 -6.40 -16.76
N GLN A 106 -3.94 -7.50 -17.16
CA GLN A 106 -3.04 -8.24 -16.28
C GLN A 106 -1.77 -7.45 -16.01
N MET A 107 -1.21 -6.79 -17.03
CA MET A 107 -0.06 -5.92 -16.84
C MET A 107 -0.42 -4.66 -16.04
N LEU A 108 -1.62 -4.11 -16.26
CA LEU A 108 -2.16 -3.03 -15.43
C LEU A 108 -2.25 -3.44 -13.94
N ALA A 109 -2.77 -4.64 -13.67
CA ALA A 109 -2.84 -5.21 -12.32
C ALA A 109 -1.44 -5.39 -11.71
N GLN A 110 -0.49 -5.91 -12.48
CA GLN A 110 0.88 -6.13 -12.00
C GLN A 110 1.58 -4.82 -11.64
N LYS A 111 1.50 -3.80 -12.51
CA LYS A 111 2.15 -2.51 -12.28
C LYS A 111 1.57 -1.72 -11.11
N ASN A 112 0.29 -1.93 -10.80
CA ASN A 112 -0.36 -1.34 -9.62
C ASN A 112 -0.25 -2.22 -8.35
N SER A 113 0.46 -3.35 -8.41
CA SER A 113 0.56 -4.33 -7.31
C SER A 113 -0.81 -4.89 -6.86
N ILE A 114 -1.72 -5.11 -7.82
CA ILE A 114 -3.08 -5.69 -7.64
C ILE A 114 -3.16 -7.05 -8.37
N SER A 115 -2.10 -7.85 -8.34
CA SER A 115 -1.99 -9.10 -9.12
C SER A 115 -2.34 -10.38 -8.35
N ARG A 116 -2.75 -10.31 -7.08
CA ARG A 116 -3.02 -11.51 -6.26
C ARG A 116 -4.22 -12.34 -6.73
N ASN A 117 -5.23 -11.73 -7.35
CA ASN A 117 -6.51 -12.38 -7.69
C ASN A 117 -6.85 -12.22 -9.19
N LEU A 118 -5.91 -12.52 -10.09
CA LEU A 118 -6.11 -12.38 -11.54
C LEU A 118 -7.32 -13.18 -12.04
N SER A 119 -7.56 -14.38 -11.49
CA SER A 119 -8.71 -15.21 -11.86
C SER A 119 -10.05 -14.52 -11.58
N PHE A 120 -10.16 -13.79 -10.47
CA PHE A 120 -11.37 -13.02 -10.16
C PHE A 120 -11.61 -11.92 -11.20
N PHE A 121 -10.58 -11.15 -11.55
CA PHE A 121 -10.72 -10.07 -12.54
C PHE A 121 -11.12 -10.61 -13.92
N ALA A 122 -10.60 -11.77 -14.33
CA ALA A 122 -10.96 -12.41 -15.60
C ALA A 122 -12.45 -12.79 -15.72
N THR A 123 -13.17 -12.92 -14.60
CA THR A 123 -14.62 -13.19 -14.58
C THR A 123 -15.48 -11.93 -14.70
N GLN A 124 -14.87 -10.75 -14.61
CA GLN A 124 -15.57 -9.47 -14.64
C GLN A 124 -15.85 -9.03 -16.08
N SER A 125 -16.93 -8.27 -16.28
CA SER A 125 -17.25 -7.68 -17.59
C SER A 125 -16.20 -6.67 -18.06
N SER A 126 -15.52 -6.01 -17.11
CA SER A 126 -14.38 -5.11 -17.34
C SER A 126 -13.34 -5.35 -16.22
N PRO A 127 -12.36 -6.23 -16.45
CA PRO A 127 -11.29 -6.49 -15.49
C PRO A 127 -10.56 -5.21 -15.08
N SER A 128 -10.24 -4.34 -16.05
CA SER A 128 -9.54 -3.08 -15.79
C SER A 128 -10.35 -2.10 -14.95
N ALA A 129 -11.68 -2.02 -15.09
CA ALA A 129 -12.51 -1.13 -14.26
C ALA A 129 -12.42 -1.50 -12.77
N VAL A 130 -12.48 -2.80 -12.46
CA VAL A 130 -12.38 -3.30 -11.07
C VAL A 130 -10.98 -3.06 -10.50
N ILE A 131 -9.94 -3.17 -11.33
CA ILE A 131 -8.56 -2.81 -10.93
C ILE A 131 -8.46 -1.32 -10.59
N LEU A 132 -9.09 -0.44 -11.39
CA LEU A 132 -9.12 1.00 -11.11
C LEU A 132 -9.91 1.32 -9.83
N ASP A 133 -10.99 0.60 -9.55
CA ASP A 133 -11.75 0.75 -8.30
C ASP A 133 -10.90 0.39 -7.07
N LEU A 134 -10.16 -0.72 -7.14
CA LEU A 134 -9.24 -1.11 -6.07
C LEU A 134 -8.06 -0.14 -5.94
N TRP A 135 -7.58 0.40 -7.06
CA TRP A 135 -6.55 1.44 -7.04
C TRP A 135 -7.06 2.70 -6.34
N GLU A 136 -8.27 3.18 -6.66
CA GLU A 136 -8.88 4.34 -6.00
C GLU A 136 -9.14 4.08 -4.51
N ALA A 137 -9.58 2.87 -4.14
CA ALA A 137 -9.80 2.52 -2.73
C ALA A 137 -8.51 2.54 -1.89
N ARG A 138 -7.36 2.20 -2.50
CA ARG A 138 -6.04 2.22 -1.84
C ARG A 138 -5.44 3.62 -1.72
N HIS A 139 -5.83 4.53 -2.59
CA HIS A 139 -5.25 5.85 -2.71
C HIS A 139 -6.32 6.86 -2.31
N GLN A 140 -6.25 7.39 -1.09
CA GLN A 140 -7.28 8.28 -0.52
C GLN A 140 -6.91 9.78 -0.56
N HIS A 141 -5.67 10.15 -0.90
CA HIS A 141 -5.22 11.56 -0.99
C HIS A 141 -4.92 12.04 -2.43
N ASP A 142 -5.23 13.29 -2.78
CA ASP A 142 -5.20 13.79 -4.18
C ASP A 142 -3.85 13.66 -4.92
N GLY A 143 -2.72 13.49 -4.20
CA GLY A 143 -1.39 13.35 -4.79
C GLY A 143 -1.07 12.01 -5.47
N ASP A 144 -2.04 11.09 -5.56
CA ASP A 144 -1.77 9.70 -5.95
C ASP A 144 -1.87 9.41 -7.46
N LEU A 145 -2.44 10.32 -8.28
CA LEU A 145 -2.62 10.08 -9.73
C LEU A 145 -1.30 9.84 -10.49
N ASP A 146 -0.19 10.38 -10.00
CA ASP A 146 1.13 10.17 -10.58
C ASP A 146 1.53 8.70 -10.57
N SER A 147 1.14 7.94 -9.54
CA SER A 147 1.45 6.50 -9.47
C SER A 147 0.76 5.71 -10.59
N LEU A 148 -0.50 6.06 -10.91
CA LEU A 148 -1.24 5.46 -12.02
C LEU A 148 -0.63 5.89 -13.35
N ALA A 149 -0.26 7.16 -13.50
CA ALA A 149 0.40 7.65 -14.71
C ALA A 149 1.74 6.94 -14.95
N CYS A 150 2.59 6.81 -13.93
CA CYS A 150 3.84 6.05 -14.01
C CYS A 150 3.60 4.58 -14.40
N ALA A 151 2.61 3.92 -13.79
CA ALA A 151 2.26 2.55 -14.15
C ALA A 151 1.86 2.43 -15.63
N LEU A 152 1.04 3.36 -16.14
CA LEU A 152 0.61 3.40 -17.53
C LEU A 152 1.79 3.67 -18.49
N GLU A 153 2.70 4.59 -18.14
CA GLU A 153 3.91 4.85 -18.92
C GLU A 153 4.83 3.64 -19.01
N GLU A 154 5.05 2.94 -17.89
CA GLU A 154 5.86 1.74 -17.86
C GLU A 154 5.30 0.65 -18.78
N ILE A 155 3.98 0.46 -18.79
CA ILE A 155 3.31 -0.46 -19.72
C ILE A 155 3.46 0.00 -21.17
N GLY A 156 3.50 1.32 -21.41
CA GLY A 156 3.84 1.89 -22.72
C GLY A 156 5.25 1.54 -23.19
N ARG A 157 6.24 1.59 -22.28
CA ARG A 157 7.68 1.43 -22.56
C ARG A 157 8.16 -0.01 -22.70
N THR A 158 7.49 -0.99 -22.11
CA THR A 158 7.92 -2.42 -22.13
C THR A 158 8.10 -3.01 -23.54
N HIS A 159 7.55 -2.39 -24.58
CA HIS A 159 7.72 -2.85 -25.96
C HIS A 159 8.71 -2.02 -26.81
N SER A 160 9.10 -0.81 -26.39
CA SER A 160 10.12 -0.03 -27.12
C SER A 160 11.52 -0.65 -27.03
N LYS A 161 11.76 -1.51 -26.03
CA LYS A 161 13.02 -2.25 -25.89
C LYS A 161 13.06 -3.58 -26.66
N LEU A 162 11.94 -4.08 -27.18
CA LEU A 162 11.88 -5.35 -27.92
C LEU A 162 11.87 -5.14 -29.44
N SER A 163 11.69 -3.90 -29.93
CA SER A 163 11.73 -3.58 -31.36
C SER A 163 13.13 -3.30 -31.92
N ASP A 164 14.19 -3.39 -31.10
CA ASP A 164 15.58 -3.06 -31.52
C ASP A 164 16.50 -4.28 -31.59
N VAL A 165 15.92 -5.49 -31.71
CA VAL A 165 16.66 -6.74 -31.97
C VAL A 165 15.92 -7.56 -33.03
N ALA A 166 16.08 -7.15 -34.29
CA ALA A 166 15.92 -7.97 -35.50
C ALA A 166 16.76 -7.25 -36.57
N GLU A 167 17.93 -7.75 -36.96
CA GLU A 167 18.11 -8.78 -37.99
C GLU A 167 19.39 -9.60 -37.73
N PRO A 168 19.40 -10.93 -37.96
CA PRO A 168 20.63 -11.66 -38.25
C PRO A 168 20.99 -11.50 -39.73
N GLU A 169 22.20 -11.02 -40.02
CA GLU A 169 22.74 -10.96 -41.38
C GLU A 169 22.84 -12.36 -42.00
N GLU A 170 22.05 -12.62 -43.05
CA GLU A 170 22.28 -13.74 -43.97
C GLU A 170 23.44 -13.38 -44.90
N HIS A 171 24.60 -14.01 -44.68
CA HIS A 171 25.72 -13.94 -45.60
C HIS A 171 25.40 -14.69 -46.92
N GLU A 172 25.28 -13.93 -48.01
CA GLU A 172 25.32 -14.40 -49.39
C GLU A 172 26.63 -15.16 -49.68
N PHE A 173 26.52 -16.44 -50.07
CA PHE A 173 27.61 -17.16 -50.74
C PHE A 173 27.44 -17.02 -52.27
N PRO A 174 28.44 -16.49 -53.02
CA PRO A 174 28.32 -16.34 -54.46
C PRO A 174 28.54 -17.68 -55.18
N CYS A 175 27.51 -18.14 -55.89
CA CYS A 175 27.60 -19.24 -56.84
C CYS A 175 28.37 -18.77 -58.10
N SER A 176 29.63 -19.19 -58.24
CA SER A 176 30.38 -19.04 -59.49
C SER A 176 29.83 -19.97 -60.57
N ARG A 177 29.17 -19.38 -61.56
CA ARG A 177 28.95 -19.99 -62.88
C ARG A 177 30.27 -20.04 -63.65
N LYS A 178 30.66 -21.24 -64.10
CA LYS A 178 31.35 -21.43 -65.39
C LYS A 178 30.54 -22.44 -66.20
N GLY A 179 30.02 -21.98 -67.33
CA GLY A 179 29.36 -22.84 -68.32
C GLY A 179 30.38 -23.60 -69.17
N LEU A 180 29.89 -24.66 -69.83
CA LEU A 180 30.31 -25.00 -71.19
C LEU A 180 29.66 -24.01 -72.16
#